data_AF-A0A060YCU5-F1
#
_entry.id   AF-A0A060YCU5-F1
#
_cell.length_a   1.000
_cell.length_b   1.000
_cell.length_c   1.000
_cell.angle_alpha   90.00
_cell.angle_beta   90.00
_cell.angle_gamma   90.00
#
_symmetry.space_group_name_H-M   'P 1'
#
loop_
_entity.id
_entity.type
_entity.pdbx_description
1 polymer ?
#
loop_
_entity_poly.entity_id
_entity_poly.type
_entity_poly.pdbx_seq_one_letter_code
_entity_poly.pdbx_strand_id
1 'polypeptide(L)'
;MLVLLWSVSWYNITCIRSLTLRVRLQLYRTEKMGWGVRALQDIPQGSFICEYVGELISDAEADVREDDSYLFDLDNKDGEVYCIDARYYGNISRFINHLCDPNIIPVRVFMLHQDLRFPRIAFFSSRDILTGQELGFDYGDRFWDIKSKYFTCQCGSEKCKHSAEAIALEQNRLARLEACPELETDPGLAMLGNS
;
A
#
# COMPACT_ATOMS: atom_id res chain seq x y z
N MET A 1 -19.12 -5.06 -24.06
CA MET A 1 -17.68 -5.24 -24.39
C MET A 1 -17.11 -3.86 -24.65
N LEU A 2 -16.42 -3.26 -23.67
CA LEU A 2 -15.77 -1.95 -23.83
C LEU A 2 -14.31 -2.14 -23.44
N VAL A 3 -13.50 -2.24 -24.48
CA VAL A 3 -12.04 -2.33 -24.47
C VAL A 3 -11.50 -0.91 -24.54
N LEU A 4 -10.76 -0.46 -23.53
CA LEU A 4 -9.77 0.63 -23.59
C LEU A 4 -8.82 0.43 -22.40
N LEU A 5 -7.49 0.42 -22.47
CA LEU A 5 -6.46 0.30 -23.51
C LEU A 5 -5.17 0.02 -22.69
N TRP A 6 -4.34 -0.93 -23.14
CA TRP A 6 -3.03 -1.22 -22.54
C TRP A 6 -1.92 -0.30 -23.10
N SER A 7 -0.94 0.00 -22.23
CA SER A 7 0.34 0.72 -22.42
C SER A 7 0.21 2.25 -22.54
N VAL A 8 0.97 3.08 -21.81
CA VAL A 8 2.44 3.09 -21.69
C VAL A 8 2.86 3.73 -20.35
N SER A 9 3.90 3.19 -19.70
CA SER A 9 4.71 3.87 -18.66
C SER A 9 5.14 5.25 -19.18
N TRP A 10 5.11 6.35 -18.42
CA TRP A 10 6.07 6.70 -17.37
C TRP A 10 5.34 7.44 -16.23
N TYR A 11 5.43 6.89 -15.02
CA TYR A 11 4.84 7.40 -13.76
C TYR A 11 3.30 7.38 -13.69
N ASN A 12 2.69 6.18 -13.66
CA ASN A 12 1.34 5.86 -13.13
C ASN A 12 0.27 6.97 -13.05
N ILE A 13 0.00 7.68 -14.15
CA ILE A 13 -1.09 8.66 -14.24
C ILE A 13 -2.19 8.08 -15.14
N THR A 14 -3.34 7.71 -14.56
CA THR A 14 -4.50 7.23 -15.34
C THR A 14 -5.61 8.28 -15.35
N CYS A 15 -6.07 8.70 -16.53
CA CYS A 15 -7.25 9.56 -16.68
C CYS A 15 -8.51 8.68 -16.77
N ILE A 16 -9.43 8.79 -15.80
CA ILE A 16 -10.63 7.95 -15.73
C ILE A 16 -11.90 8.80 -15.87
N ARG A 17 -12.79 8.39 -16.79
CA ARG A 17 -14.00 9.15 -17.15
C ARG A 17 -15.12 9.11 -16.09
N SER A 18 -15.16 8.12 -15.20
CA SER A 18 -16.10 8.04 -14.07
C SER A 18 -15.67 6.97 -13.07
N LEU A 19 -15.51 7.34 -11.79
CA LEU A 19 -15.28 6.41 -10.67
C LEU A 19 -16.58 6.16 -9.91
N THR A 20 -17.45 5.32 -10.48
CA THR A 20 -18.66 4.88 -9.76
C THR A 20 -18.34 3.60 -8.99
N LEU A 21 -18.61 3.58 -7.68
CA LEU A 21 -18.47 2.36 -6.86
C LEU A 21 -19.51 1.33 -7.30
N ARG A 22 -19.04 0.19 -7.85
CA ARG A 22 -19.89 -0.88 -8.40
C ARG A 22 -19.77 -2.21 -7.65
N VAL A 23 -18.71 -2.38 -6.86
CA VAL A 23 -18.47 -3.60 -6.08
C VAL A 23 -19.20 -3.54 -4.75
N ARG A 24 -19.80 -4.67 -4.34
CA ARG A 24 -20.42 -4.80 -3.02
C ARG A 24 -19.36 -5.10 -1.97
N LEU A 25 -19.18 -4.18 -1.04
CA LEU A 25 -18.23 -4.27 0.07
C LEU A 25 -18.96 -4.33 1.41
N GLN A 26 -18.31 -4.92 2.41
CA GLN A 26 -18.80 -4.94 3.77
C GLN A 26 -17.72 -4.50 4.74
N LEU A 27 -18.06 -3.54 5.59
CA LEU A 27 -17.33 -3.25 6.82
C LEU A 27 -17.63 -4.35 7.84
N TYR A 28 -16.60 -4.98 8.41
CA TYR A 28 -16.76 -6.05 9.39
C TYR A 28 -15.67 -6.00 10.47
N ARG A 29 -15.90 -6.69 11.59
CA ARG A 29 -14.91 -6.81 12.66
C ARG A 29 -13.99 -8.00 12.38
N THR A 30 -12.69 -7.73 12.27
CA THR A 30 -11.63 -8.74 12.18
C THR A 30 -11.30 -9.29 13.57
N GLU A 31 -10.59 -10.42 13.60
CA GLU A 31 -10.16 -11.04 14.87
C GLU A 31 -9.02 -10.26 15.55
N LYS A 32 -8.08 -9.69 14.77
CA LYS A 32 -6.81 -9.13 15.28
C LYS A 32 -6.55 -7.66 14.91
N MET A 33 -7.16 -7.14 13.86
CA MET A 33 -6.82 -5.82 13.27
C MET A 33 -7.92 -4.77 13.50
N GLY A 34 -8.93 -5.08 14.33
CA GLY A 34 -10.06 -4.18 14.54
C GLY A 34 -11.07 -4.25 13.40
N TRP A 35 -11.43 -3.12 12.80
CA TRP A 35 -12.34 -3.09 11.65
C TRP A 35 -11.60 -3.40 10.35
N GLY A 36 -12.27 -4.04 9.41
CA GLY A 36 -11.73 -4.37 8.09
C GLY A 36 -12.82 -4.27 7.02
N VAL A 37 -12.42 -4.32 5.75
CA VAL A 37 -13.33 -4.31 4.61
C VAL A 37 -13.16 -5.60 3.83
N ARG A 38 -14.26 -6.27 3.47
CA ARG A 38 -14.23 -7.49 2.64
C ARG A 38 -15.18 -7.42 1.46
N ALA A 39 -14.95 -8.26 0.46
CA ALA A 39 -15.79 -8.38 -0.71
C ALA A 39 -17.07 -9.21 -0.44
N LEU A 40 -18.23 -8.77 -0.95
CA LEU A 40 -19.50 -9.53 -0.94
C LEU A 40 -19.86 -10.10 -2.34
N GLN A 41 -18.88 -10.15 -3.21
CA GLN A 41 -18.95 -10.74 -4.54
C GLN A 41 -17.52 -11.04 -5.00
N ASP A 42 -17.38 -11.86 -6.03
CA ASP A 42 -16.10 -12.03 -6.69
C ASP A 42 -15.77 -10.74 -7.47
N ILE A 43 -14.50 -10.35 -7.40
CA ILE A 43 -13.98 -9.14 -8.03
C ILE A 43 -12.81 -9.54 -8.93
N PRO A 44 -12.97 -9.46 -10.26
CA PRO A 44 -11.88 -9.75 -11.19
C PRO A 44 -10.69 -8.82 -11.00
N GLN A 45 -9.47 -9.28 -11.32
CA GLN A 45 -8.27 -8.46 -11.38
C GLN A 45 -8.47 -7.21 -12.26
N GLY A 46 -7.88 -6.08 -11.83
CA GLY A 46 -7.96 -4.79 -12.53
C GLY A 46 -9.28 -4.04 -12.33
N SER A 47 -10.17 -4.54 -11.48
CA SER A 47 -11.44 -3.87 -11.17
C SER A 47 -11.21 -2.69 -10.23
N PHE A 48 -11.87 -1.57 -10.52
CA PHE A 48 -11.95 -0.45 -9.57
C PHE A 48 -12.77 -0.86 -8.34
N ILE A 49 -12.24 -0.56 -7.16
CA ILE A 49 -12.84 -0.91 -5.86
C ILE A 49 -13.51 0.31 -5.24
N CYS A 50 -12.70 1.27 -4.78
CA CYS A 50 -13.12 2.52 -4.16
C CYS A 50 -11.96 3.52 -4.25
N GLU A 51 -12.24 4.76 -3.85
CA GLU A 51 -11.23 5.80 -3.73
C GLU A 51 -10.85 6.00 -2.26
N TYR A 52 -9.59 6.33 -1.99
CA TYR A 52 -9.16 6.82 -0.69
C TYR A 52 -9.58 8.28 -0.53
N VAL A 53 -10.67 8.51 0.22
CA VAL A 53 -11.24 9.85 0.41
C VAL A 53 -11.04 10.30 1.85
N GLY A 54 -10.58 11.53 2.01
CA GLY A 54 -10.44 12.21 3.29
C GLY A 54 -10.21 13.71 3.14
N GLU A 55 -9.75 14.35 4.21
CA GLU A 55 -9.34 15.75 4.23
C GLU A 55 -7.97 15.91 3.54
N LEU A 56 -7.86 16.86 2.61
CA LEU A 56 -6.57 17.17 1.97
C LEU A 56 -5.80 18.18 2.83
N ILE A 57 -4.63 17.78 3.31
CA ILE A 57 -3.77 18.60 4.19
C ILE A 57 -2.34 18.68 3.64
N SER A 58 -1.58 19.70 4.04
CA SER A 58 -0.14 19.78 3.74
C SER A 58 0.66 18.90 4.70
N ASP A 59 1.89 18.54 4.32
CA ASP A 59 2.83 17.81 5.18
C ASP A 59 3.08 18.53 6.53
N ALA A 60 3.19 19.86 6.51
CA ALA A 60 3.33 20.67 7.74
C ALA A 60 2.11 20.59 8.68
N GLU A 61 0.90 20.44 8.14
CA GLU A 61 -0.30 20.21 8.95
C GLU A 61 -0.34 18.75 9.44
N ALA A 62 0.11 17.79 8.62
CA ALA A 62 0.19 16.38 9.01
C ALA A 62 1.15 16.17 10.20
N ASP A 63 2.28 16.86 10.22
CA ASP A 63 3.30 16.77 11.30
C ASP A 63 2.78 17.20 12.68
N VAL A 64 1.76 18.06 12.73
CA VAL A 64 1.18 18.53 14.00
C VAL A 64 -0.07 17.74 14.42
N ARG A 65 -0.53 16.77 13.61
CA ARG A 65 -1.64 15.88 13.97
C ARG A 65 -1.16 14.83 14.98
N GLU A 66 -1.93 14.63 16.05
CA GLU A 66 -1.61 13.63 17.07
C GLU A 66 -1.79 12.18 16.59
N ASP A 67 -2.68 11.94 15.62
CA ASP A 67 -3.02 10.62 15.09
C ASP A 67 -2.79 10.55 13.58
N ASP A 68 -1.65 10.00 13.20
CA ASP A 68 -1.17 9.77 11.83
C ASP A 68 -1.62 8.41 11.25
N SER A 69 -2.52 7.68 11.92
CA SER A 69 -2.87 6.31 11.53
C SER A 69 -3.73 6.20 10.25
N TYR A 70 -4.26 7.33 9.75
CA TYR A 70 -5.16 7.40 8.60
C TYR A 70 -4.65 8.38 7.52
N LEU A 71 -3.34 8.57 7.45
CA LEU A 71 -2.71 9.38 6.43
C LEU A 71 -2.39 8.56 5.18
N PHE A 72 -2.60 9.17 4.01
CA PHE A 72 -2.14 8.67 2.74
C PHE A 72 -1.32 9.74 2.03
N ASP A 73 -0.03 9.47 1.82
CA ASP A 73 0.89 10.44 1.21
C ASP A 73 0.69 10.58 -0.30
N LEU A 74 0.60 11.82 -0.77
CA LEU A 74 0.51 12.19 -2.18
C LEU A 74 1.86 12.71 -2.67
N ASP A 75 2.93 11.92 -2.53
CA ASP A 75 4.30 12.31 -2.95
C ASP A 75 4.30 12.99 -4.31
N ASN A 76 4.74 14.23 -4.40
CA ASN A 76 4.91 14.92 -5.68
C ASN A 76 6.38 15.27 -5.89
N LYS A 77 6.85 15.16 -7.13
CA LYS A 77 8.27 15.38 -7.45
C LYS A 77 8.70 16.84 -7.36
N ASP A 78 7.74 17.76 -7.32
CA ASP A 78 7.95 19.20 -7.45
C ASP A 78 8.02 19.94 -6.09
N GLY A 79 8.23 19.20 -4.99
CA GLY A 79 8.64 19.75 -3.69
C GLY A 79 7.53 20.03 -2.69
N GLU A 80 6.30 20.31 -3.12
CA GLU A 80 5.14 20.39 -2.21
C GLU A 80 4.49 19.01 -2.06
N VAL A 81 4.57 18.46 -0.84
CA VAL A 81 3.95 17.18 -0.47
C VAL A 81 2.63 17.46 0.26
N TYR A 82 1.59 16.75 -0.18
CA TYR A 82 0.27 16.77 0.44
C TYR A 82 -0.10 15.36 0.90
N CYS A 83 -1.01 15.29 1.87
CA CYS A 83 -1.53 14.03 2.39
C CYS A 83 -3.06 14.07 2.40
N ILE A 84 -3.67 12.89 2.28
CA ILE A 84 -5.09 12.71 2.54
C ILE A 84 -5.23 12.14 3.95
N ASP A 85 -5.85 12.89 4.86
CA ASP A 85 -6.16 12.47 6.22
C ASP A 85 -7.61 11.99 6.32
N ALA A 86 -7.80 10.69 6.53
CA ALA A 86 -9.12 10.09 6.69
C ALA A 86 -9.57 9.94 8.16
N ARG A 87 -8.89 10.59 9.12
CA ARG A 87 -9.15 10.43 10.56
C ARG A 87 -10.52 10.94 10.99
N TYR A 88 -10.87 12.17 10.59
CA TYR A 88 -12.13 12.83 10.95
C TYR A 88 -13.17 12.76 9.85
N TYR A 89 -12.74 12.91 8.59
CA TYR A 89 -13.58 12.82 7.42
C TYR A 89 -13.01 11.75 6.50
N GLY A 90 -13.79 10.72 6.18
CA GLY A 90 -13.35 9.68 5.25
C GLY A 90 -14.48 8.76 4.82
N ASN A 91 -14.26 8.01 3.75
CA ASN A 91 -15.22 7.00 3.26
C ASN A 91 -14.86 5.59 3.76
N ILE A 92 -15.37 4.53 3.10
CA ILE A 92 -15.08 3.14 3.46
C ILE A 92 -13.59 2.76 3.41
N SER A 93 -12.77 3.46 2.61
CA SER A 93 -11.35 3.15 2.43
C SER A 93 -10.53 3.25 3.71
N ARG A 94 -10.94 4.12 4.64
CA ARG A 94 -10.25 4.34 5.91
C ARG A 94 -10.22 3.10 6.82
N PHE A 95 -11.02 2.09 6.51
CA PHE A 95 -11.11 0.83 7.25
C PHE A 95 -10.44 -0.34 6.53
N ILE A 96 -9.80 -0.10 5.37
CA ILE A 96 -9.07 -1.14 4.65
C ILE A 96 -7.73 -1.31 5.35
N ASN A 97 -7.44 -2.53 5.82
CA ASN A 97 -6.21 -2.84 6.55
C ASN A 97 -4.98 -3.00 5.65
N HIS A 98 -3.82 -3.00 6.28
CA HIS A 98 -2.57 -3.38 5.63
C HIS A 98 -2.51 -4.88 5.35
N LEU A 99 -2.01 -5.26 4.17
CA LEU A 99 -1.58 -6.62 3.86
C LEU A 99 -0.19 -6.60 3.21
N CYS A 100 0.76 -7.40 3.70
CA CYS A 100 2.08 -7.54 3.07
C CYS A 100 2.02 -8.29 1.72
N ASP A 101 0.97 -9.08 1.49
CA ASP A 101 0.62 -9.64 0.16
C ASP A 101 -0.73 -9.07 -0.30
N PRO A 102 -0.75 -7.80 -0.75
CA PRO A 102 -1.97 -7.04 -0.96
C PRO A 102 -2.74 -7.49 -2.21
N ASN A 103 -4.07 -7.51 -2.10
CA ASN A 103 -4.97 -7.81 -3.23
C ASN A 103 -5.51 -6.56 -3.93
N ILE A 104 -5.21 -5.37 -3.42
CA ILE A 104 -5.54 -4.10 -4.05
C ILE A 104 -4.31 -3.17 -4.09
N ILE A 105 -4.26 -2.30 -5.09
CA ILE A 105 -3.18 -1.33 -5.29
C ILE A 105 -3.73 0.09 -5.46
N PRO A 106 -3.09 1.10 -4.85
CA PRO A 106 -3.45 2.49 -5.08
C PRO A 106 -2.91 2.97 -6.43
N VAL A 107 -3.74 3.70 -7.17
CA VAL A 107 -3.41 4.31 -8.47
C VAL A 107 -3.78 5.78 -8.43
N ARG A 108 -2.86 6.65 -8.90
CA ARG A 108 -3.11 8.08 -9.04
C ARG A 108 -3.98 8.35 -10.26
N VAL A 109 -5.09 9.05 -10.03
CA VAL A 109 -6.10 9.34 -11.03
C VAL A 109 -6.41 10.82 -11.06
N PHE A 110 -6.52 11.36 -12.28
CA PHE A 110 -7.01 12.71 -12.52
C PHE A 110 -8.34 12.62 -13.23
N MET A 111 -9.29 13.44 -12.78
CA MET A 111 -10.65 13.49 -13.33
C MET A 111 -10.98 14.91 -13.80
N LEU A 112 -11.61 15.71 -12.94
CA LEU A 112 -12.12 17.03 -13.29
C LEU A 112 -11.01 18.10 -13.38
N HIS A 113 -9.93 17.93 -12.64
CA HIS A 113 -8.74 18.78 -12.70
C HIS A 113 -7.50 17.93 -12.98
N GLN A 114 -6.47 18.58 -13.52
CA GLN A 114 -5.17 17.99 -13.84
C GLN A 114 -4.04 18.62 -13.02
N ASP A 115 -4.38 19.25 -11.88
CA ASP A 115 -3.37 19.74 -10.93
C ASP A 115 -2.63 18.54 -10.32
N LEU A 116 -1.38 18.34 -10.75
CA LEU A 116 -0.53 17.21 -10.40
C LEU A 116 -0.24 17.09 -8.90
N ARG A 117 -0.44 18.18 -8.14
CA ARG A 117 -0.27 18.20 -6.67
C ARG A 117 -1.38 17.43 -5.95
N PHE A 118 -2.54 17.26 -6.59
CA PHE A 118 -3.74 16.73 -5.95
C PHE A 118 -4.31 15.51 -6.69
N PRO A 119 -3.52 14.45 -6.94
CA PRO A 119 -4.06 13.24 -7.54
C PRO A 119 -5.12 12.63 -6.61
N ARG A 120 -6.18 12.06 -7.20
CA ARG A 120 -7.11 11.20 -6.46
C ARG A 120 -6.52 9.80 -6.37
N ILE A 121 -6.70 9.14 -5.24
CA ILE A 121 -6.15 7.80 -5.00
C ILE A 121 -7.24 6.76 -5.18
N ALA A 122 -7.21 6.04 -6.30
CA ALA A 122 -8.17 5.00 -6.61
C ALA A 122 -7.56 3.61 -6.37
N PHE A 123 -8.28 2.73 -5.68
CA PHE A 123 -7.87 1.35 -5.49
C PHE A 123 -8.38 0.45 -6.62
N PHE A 124 -7.48 -0.38 -7.13
CA PHE A 124 -7.78 -1.43 -8.11
C PHE A 124 -7.36 -2.79 -7.58
N SER A 125 -8.09 -3.85 -7.91
CA SER A 125 -7.67 -5.22 -7.58
C SER A 125 -6.38 -5.60 -8.33
N SER A 126 -5.38 -6.07 -7.61
CA SER A 126 -4.10 -6.54 -8.17
C SER A 126 -4.16 -7.98 -8.66
N ARG A 127 -5.18 -8.74 -8.22
CA ARG A 127 -5.50 -10.13 -8.57
C ARG A 127 -7.00 -10.35 -8.43
N ASP A 128 -7.49 -11.53 -8.82
CA ASP A 128 -8.86 -11.93 -8.52
C ASP A 128 -9.09 -11.99 -7.00
N ILE A 129 -10.20 -11.44 -6.54
CA ILE A 129 -10.61 -11.43 -5.13
C ILE A 129 -11.92 -12.20 -5.01
N LEU A 130 -11.92 -13.25 -4.21
CA LEU A 130 -13.10 -14.08 -3.97
C LEU A 130 -14.02 -13.47 -2.94
N THR A 131 -15.31 -13.79 -3.04
CA THR A 131 -16.32 -13.41 -2.06
C THR A 131 -15.87 -13.78 -0.64
N GLY A 132 -15.96 -12.83 0.28
CA GLY A 132 -15.58 -12.98 1.68
C GLY A 132 -14.12 -12.64 2.00
N GLN A 133 -13.24 -12.52 1.01
CA GLN A 133 -11.85 -12.13 1.25
C GLN A 133 -11.74 -10.68 1.73
N GLU A 134 -10.88 -10.46 2.72
CA GLU A 134 -10.51 -9.14 3.20
C GLU A 134 -9.71 -8.38 2.14
N LEU A 135 -10.02 -7.10 1.97
CA LEU A 135 -9.27 -6.19 1.12
C LEU A 135 -8.11 -5.60 1.92
N GLY A 136 -6.95 -5.48 1.28
CA GLY A 136 -5.84 -4.76 1.87
C GLY A 136 -4.78 -4.36 0.86
N PHE A 137 -4.16 -3.22 1.15
CA PHE A 137 -3.05 -2.65 0.37
C PHE A 137 -1.79 -2.58 1.21
N ASP A 138 -0.65 -2.35 0.56
CA ASP A 138 0.59 -2.08 1.25
C ASP A 138 0.58 -0.63 1.75
N TYR A 139 0.81 -0.43 3.06
CA TYR A 139 0.83 0.90 3.67
C TYR A 139 2.17 1.61 3.44
N GLY A 140 3.19 0.87 2.99
CA GLY A 140 4.52 1.39 2.75
C GLY A 140 5.38 1.47 4.01
N ASP A 141 6.69 1.61 3.78
CA ASP A 141 7.70 1.56 4.83
C ASP A 141 7.59 2.75 5.79
N ARG A 142 7.24 3.96 5.32
CA ARG A 142 7.07 5.16 6.18
C ARG A 142 6.09 4.89 7.33
N PHE A 143 4.97 4.23 7.05
CA PHE A 143 4.01 3.83 8.08
C PHE A 143 4.65 2.85 9.07
N TRP A 144 5.30 1.80 8.58
CA TRP A 144 5.84 0.74 9.42
C TRP A 144 7.09 1.18 10.20
N ASP A 145 7.91 2.09 9.70
CA ASP A 145 9.07 2.65 10.41
C ASP A 145 8.65 3.39 11.70
N ILE A 146 7.47 4.02 11.66
CA ILE A 146 6.87 4.71 12.81
C ILE A 146 6.13 3.69 13.70
N LYS A 147 5.23 2.91 13.09
CA LYS A 147 4.23 2.11 13.81
C LYS A 147 4.75 0.79 14.38
N SER A 148 5.82 0.23 13.82
CA SER A 148 6.41 -1.03 14.29
C SER A 148 6.92 -0.98 15.74
N LYS A 149 7.13 0.23 16.28
CA LYS A 149 7.50 0.46 17.69
C LYS A 149 6.33 0.23 18.66
N TYR A 150 5.09 0.31 18.17
CA TYR A 150 3.87 0.23 18.98
C TYR A 150 3.13 -1.08 18.79
N PHE A 151 3.11 -1.62 17.57
CA PHE A 151 2.50 -2.90 17.24
C PHE A 151 3.14 -3.51 15.99
N THR A 152 2.96 -4.81 15.77
CA THR A 152 3.49 -5.53 14.60
C THR A 152 2.37 -6.00 13.67
N CYS A 153 2.69 -6.23 12.41
CA CYS A 153 1.73 -6.64 11.39
C CYS A 153 1.11 -8.01 11.71
N GLN A 154 -0.23 -8.06 11.58
CA GLN A 154 -1.05 -9.26 11.85
C GLN A 154 -1.72 -9.81 10.57
N CYS A 155 -1.18 -9.50 9.38
CA CYS A 155 -1.78 -9.92 8.11
C CYS A 155 -1.79 -11.44 7.88
N GLY A 156 -0.98 -12.20 8.63
CA GLY A 156 -0.92 -13.66 8.55
C GLY A 156 -0.29 -14.23 7.28
N SER A 157 0.24 -13.39 6.39
CA SER A 157 0.94 -13.84 5.18
C SER A 157 2.31 -14.46 5.53
N GLU A 158 2.67 -15.54 4.84
CA GLU A 158 4.02 -16.12 4.90
C GLU A 158 5.09 -15.15 4.37
N LYS A 159 4.69 -14.17 3.55
CA LYS A 159 5.56 -13.12 3.02
C LYS A 159 5.56 -11.84 3.87
N CYS A 160 5.12 -11.93 5.12
CA CYS A 160 5.04 -10.76 6.01
C CYS A 160 6.43 -10.17 6.27
N LYS A 161 6.55 -8.85 6.12
CA LYS A 161 7.81 -8.10 6.36
C LYS A 161 7.83 -7.35 7.69
N HIS A 162 6.68 -7.21 8.33
CA HIS A 162 6.49 -6.33 9.49
C HIS A 162 5.91 -7.07 10.71
N SER A 163 5.89 -8.41 10.70
CA SER A 163 5.55 -9.18 11.89
C SER A 163 6.69 -9.13 12.91
N ALA A 164 6.41 -9.49 14.16
CA ALA A 164 7.44 -9.53 15.19
C ALA A 164 8.60 -10.46 14.80
N GLU A 165 8.28 -11.60 14.18
CA GLU A 165 9.25 -12.58 13.70
C GLU A 165 10.10 -12.02 12.55
N ALA A 166 9.46 -11.36 11.57
CA ALA A 166 10.16 -10.78 10.42
C ALA A 166 11.12 -9.65 10.85
N ILE A 167 10.67 -8.77 11.74
CA ILE A 167 11.50 -7.68 12.29
C ILE A 167 12.69 -8.25 13.07
N ALA A 168 12.47 -9.25 13.93
CA ALA A 168 13.55 -9.87 14.70
C ALA A 168 14.58 -10.58 13.81
N LEU A 169 14.13 -11.25 12.74
CA LEU A 169 15.03 -11.89 11.78
C LEU A 169 15.94 -10.87 11.08
N GLU A 170 15.37 -9.75 10.63
CA GLU A 170 16.12 -8.70 9.94
C GLU A 170 17.12 -7.99 10.87
N GLN A 171 16.74 -7.71 12.12
CA GLN A 171 17.66 -7.16 13.11
C GLN A 171 18.86 -8.07 13.38
N ASN A 172 18.62 -9.38 13.49
CA ASN A 172 19.70 -10.36 13.62
C ASN A 172 20.60 -10.40 12.39
N ARG A 173 20.04 -10.26 11.18
CA ARG A 173 20.80 -10.21 9.92
C ARG A 173 21.71 -8.98 9.89
N LEU A 174 21.19 -7.80 10.22
CA LEU A 174 21.94 -6.54 10.26
C LEU A 174 23.05 -6.56 11.32
N ALA A 175 22.76 -7.04 12.53
CA ALA A 175 23.76 -7.16 13.60
C ALA A 175 24.93 -8.09 13.20
N ARG A 176 24.65 -9.15 12.42
CA ARG A 176 25.71 -10.04 11.89
C ARG A 176 26.57 -9.36 10.85
N LEU A 177 25.99 -8.52 9.99
CA LEU A 177 26.73 -7.75 8.99
C LEU A 177 27.62 -6.69 9.64
N GLU A 178 27.13 -6.02 10.68
CA GLU A 178 27.92 -5.06 11.46
C GLU A 178 29.08 -5.73 12.21
N ALA A 179 28.90 -6.97 12.67
CA ALA A 179 29.93 -7.75 13.35
C ALA A 179 30.99 -8.37 12.41
N CYS A 180 30.71 -8.52 11.11
CA CYS A 180 31.62 -9.07 10.12
C CYS A 180 31.42 -8.40 8.74
N PRO A 181 32.18 -7.33 8.43
CA PRO A 181 32.02 -6.57 7.18
C PRO A 181 32.45 -7.31 5.89
N GLU A 182 33.10 -8.47 5.98
CA GLU A 182 33.62 -9.21 4.81
C GLU A 182 33.13 -10.66 4.83
N LEU A 183 31.98 -10.94 4.18
CA LEU A 183 31.58 -12.30 3.76
C LEU A 183 30.44 -12.25 2.74
N GLU A 184 30.54 -11.38 1.74
CA GLU A 184 29.81 -11.54 0.47
C GLU A 184 30.75 -11.30 -0.72
N THR A 185 31.81 -12.12 -0.80
CA THR A 185 32.40 -12.47 -2.10
C THR A 185 32.32 -13.99 -2.24
N ASP A 186 31.44 -14.39 -3.15
CA ASP A 186 31.13 -15.77 -3.52
C ASP A 186 32.42 -16.56 -3.90
N PRO A 187 32.75 -17.69 -3.25
CA PRO A 187 33.82 -18.58 -3.69
C PRO A 187 33.27 -19.51 -4.78
N GLY A 188 32.98 -18.94 -5.95
CA GLY A 188 32.14 -19.59 -6.96
C GLY A 188 32.64 -19.53 -8.41
N LEU A 189 33.90 -19.18 -8.71
CA LEU A 189 34.48 -19.43 -10.03
C LEU A 189 36.02 -19.40 -10.06
N ALA A 190 36.64 -20.42 -9.46
CA ALA A 190 37.95 -20.88 -9.90
C ALA A 190 37.78 -22.24 -10.57
N MET A 191 38.70 -22.59 -11.47
CA MET A 191 38.71 -23.73 -12.42
C MET A 191 38.00 -23.38 -13.73
N LEU A 192 38.66 -23.22 -14.88
CA LEU A 192 39.74 -24.05 -15.43
C LEU A 192 40.70 -23.21 -16.30
N GLY A 193 41.98 -23.23 -15.96
CA GLY A 193 43.04 -23.14 -16.96
C GLY A 193 43.38 -24.55 -17.45
N ASN A 194 43.51 -24.73 -18.77
CA ASN A 194 44.63 -25.45 -19.35
C ASN A 194 44.63 -25.38 -20.89
N SER A 195 45.86 -25.36 -21.40
CA SER A 195 46.32 -25.45 -22.80
C SER A 195 46.35 -24.14 -23.60
#